data_AF-A0A8C3J0V3-F1
#
_entry.id   AF-A0A8C3J0V3-F1
#
_cell.length_a   1.000
_cell.length_b   1.000
_cell.length_c   1.000
_cell.angle_alpha   90.00
_cell.angle_beta   90.00
_cell.angle_gamma   90.00
#
_symmetry.space_group_name_H-M   'P 1'
#
loop_
_entity.id
_entity.type
_entity.pdbx_description
1 polymer ?
#
loop_
_entity_poly.entity_id
_entity_poly.type
_entity_poly.pdbx_seq_one_letter_code
_entity_poly.pdbx_strand_id
1 'polypeptide(L)'
;RSSRGPQKDNTSAPAASDTQLPQATATDAEEDIKCPICWDTVSDEGSIACCTHIFCFSCIFTWSRIRAVCPICHIKLRSFLVMFLIRAPGRQQTSL
;
A
#
# COMPACT_ATOMS: atom_id res chain seq x y z
N ARG A 1 31.48 51.96 -28.94
CA ARG A 1 31.55 50.49 -29.13
C ARG A 1 30.21 50.06 -29.71
N SER A 2 30.24 49.55 -30.95
CA SER A 2 29.12 49.11 -31.82
C SER A 2 28.02 48.32 -31.09
N SER A 3 26.72 48.55 -31.29
CA SER A 3 25.83 48.32 -32.46
C SER A 3 25.58 46.84 -32.82
N ARG A 4 24.37 46.32 -32.48
CA ARG A 4 23.42 45.56 -33.35
C ARG A 4 22.44 44.67 -32.53
N GLY A 5 21.18 44.61 -32.99
CA GLY A 5 20.11 43.72 -32.52
C GLY A 5 20.07 42.35 -33.25
N PRO A 6 18.88 41.84 -33.65
CA PRO A 6 18.20 40.67 -33.04
C PRO A 6 18.00 39.44 -33.97
N GLN A 7 17.72 38.25 -33.42
CA GLN A 7 17.07 37.03 -34.03
C GLN A 7 17.01 35.94 -32.93
N LYS A 8 15.95 35.19 -32.61
CA LYS A 8 14.89 34.41 -33.30
C LYS A 8 15.36 33.00 -33.70
N ASP A 9 15.00 32.02 -32.88
CA ASP A 9 15.09 30.60 -33.22
C ASP A 9 13.86 29.87 -32.67
N ASN A 10 12.83 29.95 -33.50
CA ASN A 10 11.85 28.91 -33.68
C ASN A 10 12.54 27.68 -34.30
N THR A 11 12.76 26.61 -33.54
CA THR A 11 13.07 25.30 -34.13
C THR A 11 11.93 24.34 -33.82
N SER A 12 11.21 24.05 -34.88
CA SER A 12 10.11 23.09 -34.98
C SER A 12 10.53 21.69 -34.55
N ALA A 13 9.57 20.94 -34.01
CA ALA A 13 9.63 19.49 -33.85
C ALA A 13 9.99 18.78 -35.17
N PRO A 14 10.50 17.54 -35.08
CA PRO A 14 9.66 16.46 -35.60
C PRO A 14 9.72 15.14 -34.80
N ALA A 15 8.62 14.40 -34.98
CA ALA A 15 8.53 12.95 -35.14
C ALA A 15 9.16 12.02 -34.08
N ALA A 16 8.25 11.39 -33.33
CA ALA A 16 8.10 9.94 -33.19
C ALA A 16 9.31 9.07 -33.58
N SER A 17 9.83 8.32 -32.60
CA SER A 17 10.03 6.88 -32.75
C SER A 17 10.10 6.23 -31.37
N ASP A 18 9.09 5.39 -31.13
CA ASP A 18 9.17 4.14 -30.39
C ASP A 18 10.59 3.58 -30.28
N THR A 19 11.04 3.30 -29.06
CA THR A 19 11.84 2.10 -28.77
C THR A 19 11.58 1.69 -27.33
N GLN A 20 10.56 0.85 -27.19
CA GLN A 20 10.60 -0.41 -26.45
C GLN A 20 11.26 -0.44 -25.06
N LEU A 21 10.37 -0.52 -24.07
CA LEU A 21 10.45 -1.32 -22.83
C LEU A 21 11.80 -1.99 -22.51
N PRO A 22 12.26 -1.87 -21.26
CA PRO A 22 12.51 -3.02 -20.42
C PRO A 22 11.14 -3.51 -19.92
N GLN A 23 10.72 -4.68 -20.38
CA GLN A 23 9.73 -5.50 -19.67
C GLN A 23 10.33 -5.78 -18.30
N ALA A 24 9.97 -4.98 -17.31
CA ALA A 24 10.06 -5.40 -15.93
C ALA A 24 9.10 -6.56 -15.81
N THR A 25 9.70 -7.74 -15.69
CA THR A 25 9.07 -8.98 -15.27
C THR A 25 7.87 -8.70 -14.39
N ALA A 26 6.69 -9.13 -14.83
CA ALA A 26 5.59 -9.41 -13.93
C ALA A 26 6.02 -10.60 -13.06
N THR A 27 6.96 -10.37 -12.15
CA THR A 27 6.93 -11.04 -10.88
C THR A 27 5.63 -10.55 -10.26
N ASP A 28 4.67 -11.46 -10.17
CA ASP A 28 3.52 -11.37 -9.28
C ASP A 28 4.09 -11.11 -7.88
N ALA A 29 4.45 -9.84 -7.63
CA ALA A 29 4.96 -9.38 -6.38
C ALA A 29 3.72 -9.34 -5.52
N GLU A 30 3.43 -10.49 -4.91
CA GLU A 30 2.70 -10.56 -3.67
C GLU A 30 3.38 -9.53 -2.77
N GLU A 31 2.82 -8.32 -2.72
CA GLU A 31 3.34 -7.29 -1.85
C GLU A 31 3.08 -7.80 -0.43
N ASP A 32 4.10 -8.41 0.16
CA ASP A 32 4.06 -8.93 1.52
C ASP A 32 3.57 -7.81 2.44
N ILE A 33 2.30 -7.88 2.84
CA ILE A 33 1.70 -6.87 3.70
C ILE A 33 2.41 -6.96 5.04
N LYS A 34 3.12 -5.90 5.43
CA LYS A 34 3.83 -5.85 6.70
C LYS A 34 2.88 -5.43 7.82
N CYS A 35 2.91 -6.17 8.92
CA CYS A 35 2.17 -5.81 10.10
C CYS A 35 2.84 -4.61 10.79
N PRO A 36 2.14 -3.49 11.03
CA PRO A 36 2.73 -2.33 11.70
C PRO A 36 2.91 -2.49 13.22
N ILE A 37 2.44 -3.61 13.80
CA ILE A 37 2.61 -3.91 15.23
C ILE A 37 3.89 -4.73 15.45
N CYS A 38 4.08 -5.82 14.70
CA CYS A 38 5.23 -6.72 14.84
C CYS A 38 6.32 -6.51 13.77
N TRP A 39 6.08 -5.63 12.79
CA TRP A 39 7.03 -5.27 11.72
C TRP A 39 7.42 -6.42 10.79
N ASP A 40 6.67 -7.51 10.84
CA ASP A 40 6.89 -8.74 10.08
C ASP A 40 5.77 -8.95 9.05
N THR A 41 5.93 -9.90 8.14
CA THR A 41 4.92 -10.25 7.14
C THR A 41 3.66 -10.78 7.83
N VAL A 42 2.49 -10.33 7.37
CA VAL A 42 1.19 -10.73 7.93
C VAL A 42 0.90 -12.18 7.53
N SER A 43 1.06 -13.11 8.48
CA SER A 43 0.71 -14.52 8.27
C SER A 43 -0.79 -14.80 8.44
N ASP A 44 -1.46 -14.08 9.34
CA ASP A 44 -2.90 -14.18 9.60
C ASP A 44 -3.52 -12.79 9.53
N GLU A 45 -4.28 -12.50 8.47
CA GLU A 45 -4.89 -11.20 8.29
C GLU A 45 -5.99 -10.95 9.34
N GLY A 46 -5.73 -9.96 10.19
CA GLY A 46 -6.69 -9.38 11.11
C GLY A 46 -6.93 -7.92 10.76
N SER A 47 -8.19 -7.55 10.56
CA SER A 47 -8.60 -6.17 10.36
C SER A 47 -9.68 -5.77 11.36
N ILE A 48 -9.85 -4.47 11.52
CA ILE A 48 -10.83 -3.87 12.41
C ILE A 48 -12.04 -3.45 11.57
N ALA A 49 -13.27 -3.81 11.97
CA ALA A 49 -14.49 -3.50 11.21
C ALA A 49 -14.70 -2.01 10.87
N CYS A 50 -14.10 -1.06 11.59
CA CYS A 50 -14.23 0.37 11.34
C CYS A 50 -13.12 0.98 10.44
N CYS A 51 -12.17 0.19 9.93
CA CYS A 51 -11.13 0.67 9.02
C CYS A 51 -10.51 -0.45 8.17
N THR A 52 -9.80 -0.12 7.09
CA THR A 52 -9.18 -1.09 6.18
C THR A 52 -7.72 -1.45 6.54
N HIS A 53 -7.27 -1.16 7.77
CA HIS A 53 -5.90 -1.47 8.18
C HIS A 53 -5.74 -2.95 8.52
N ILE A 54 -4.65 -3.52 8.02
CA ILE A 54 -4.31 -4.94 8.14
C ILE A 54 -3.19 -5.13 9.16
N PHE A 55 -3.33 -6.16 9.98
CA PHE A 55 -2.37 -6.56 11.01
C PHE A 55 -2.33 -8.09 11.08
N CYS A 56 -1.37 -8.65 11.81
CA CYS A 56 -1.48 -10.02 12.29
C CYS A 56 -2.66 -10.13 13.26
N PHE A 57 -3.49 -11.16 13.11
CA PHE A 57 -4.63 -11.43 13.99
C PHE A 57 -4.23 -11.45 15.47
N SER A 58 -3.12 -12.13 15.81
CA SER A 58 -2.58 -12.17 17.18
C SER A 58 -2.18 -10.80 17.71
N CYS A 59 -1.60 -9.95 16.85
CA CYS A 59 -1.16 -8.61 17.20
C CYS A 59 -2.36 -7.70 17.48
N ILE A 60 -3.34 -7.66 16.59
CA ILE A 60 -4.52 -6.80 16.77
C ILE A 60 -5.42 -7.31 17.90
N PHE A 61 -5.49 -8.63 18.11
CA PHE A 61 -6.21 -9.22 19.23
C PHE A 61 -5.60 -8.83 20.59
N THR A 62 -4.28 -8.85 20.70
CA THR A 62 -3.60 -8.41 21.94
C THR A 62 -3.80 -6.92 22.18
N TRP A 63 -3.71 -6.12 21.12
CA TRP A 63 -3.94 -4.68 21.18
C TRP A 63 -5.36 -4.33 21.63
N SER A 64 -6.38 -4.99 21.07
CA SER A 64 -7.79 -4.70 21.37
C SER A 64 -8.16 -4.95 22.84
N ARG A 65 -7.45 -5.85 23.52
CA ARG A 65 -7.59 -6.09 24.97
C ARG A 65 -7.11 -4.93 25.83
N ILE A 66 -6.16 -4.14 25.33
CA ILE A 66 -5.58 -3.00 26.04
C ILE A 66 -6.30 -1.71 25.65
N ARG A 67 -6.53 -1.51 24.34
CA ARG A 67 -7.15 -0.29 23.81
C ARG A 67 -8.11 -0.64 22.69
N ALA A 68 -9.35 -0.21 22.83
CA ALA A 68 -10.38 -0.29 21.81
C ALA A 68 -10.22 0.83 20.74
N VAL A 69 -9.01 0.99 20.17
CA VAL A 69 -8.71 1.94 19.09
C VAL A 69 -7.84 1.31 18.02
N CYS A 70 -7.99 1.72 16.76
CA CYS A 70 -7.06 1.30 15.70
C CYS A 70 -5.64 1.85 15.95
N PRO A 71 -4.56 1.04 15.83
CA PRO A 71 -3.18 1.51 15.96
C PRO A 71 -2.73 2.54 14.92
N ILE A 72 -3.40 2.60 13.75
CA ILE A 72 -2.98 3.45 12.63
C ILE A 72 -3.79 4.74 12.56
N CYS A 73 -5.12 4.64 12.50
CA CYS A 73 -5.98 5.81 12.36
C CYS A 73 -6.59 6.31 13.69
N HIS A 74 -6.32 5.62 14.80
CA HIS A 74 -6.80 5.99 16.14
C HIS A 74 -8.34 6.09 16.26
N ILE A 75 -9.08 5.50 15.32
CA ILE A 75 -10.53 5.42 15.35
C ILE A 75 -10.95 4.45 16.46
N LYS A 76 -11.89 4.89 17.32
CA LYS A 76 -12.45 4.08 18.39
C LYS A 76 -13.30 2.95 17.81
N LEU A 77 -13.02 1.73 18.24
CA LEU A 77 -13.89 0.59 18.09
C LEU A 77 -15.18 0.89 18.88
N ARG A 78 -16.35 0.93 18.22
CA ARG A 78 -17.63 1.03 18.94
C ARG A 78 -17.78 -0.22 19.79
N SER A 79 -18.12 -0.07 21.07
CA SER A 79 -18.02 -1.12 22.11
C SER A 79 -18.79 -2.42 21.83
N PHE A 80 -19.71 -2.44 20.86
CA PHE A 80 -20.39 -3.66 20.42
C PHE A 80 -19.56 -4.47 19.40
N LEU A 81 -18.50 -3.89 18.84
CA LEU A 81 -17.70 -4.47 17.75
C LEU A 81 -16.37 -5.10 18.19
N VAL A 82 -16.06 -5.10 19.48
CA VAL A 82 -14.84 -5.76 20.00
C VAL A 82 -14.85 -7.28 19.70
N MET A 83 -16.03 -7.84 19.40
CA MET A 83 -16.20 -9.23 18.96
C MET A 83 -15.95 -9.47 17.46
N PHE A 84 -15.87 -8.44 16.61
CA PHE A 84 -15.75 -8.62 15.16
C PHE A 84 -14.37 -8.20 14.64
N LEU A 85 -13.30 -8.72 15.25
CA LEU A 85 -12.03 -8.80 14.52
C LEU A 85 -12.28 -9.73 13.33
N ILE A 86 -12.22 -9.17 12.13
CA ILE A 86 -12.43 -9.93 10.90
C ILE A 86 -11.12 -10.67 10.67
N ARG A 87 -11.11 -11.96 11.01
CA ARG A 87 -10.02 -12.88 10.67
C ARG A 87 -10.29 -13.41 9.28
N ALA A 88 -9.51 -12.98 8.30
CA ALA A 88 -9.52 -13.63 7.00
C ALA A 88 -8.62 -14.88 7.09
N PRO A 89 -9.09 -16.08 6.68
CA PRO A 89 -8.18 -17.20 6.49
C PRO A 89 -7.14 -16.76 5.45
N GLY A 90 -5.86 -16.93 5.77
CA GLY A 90 -4.75 -16.56 4.89
C GLY A 90 -5.03 -17.04 3.46
N ARG A 91 -4.76 -16.18 2.48
CA ARG A 91 -4.90 -16.51 1.06
C ARG A 91 -3.91 -17.64 0.76
N GLN A 92 -4.39 -18.87 0.85
CA GLN A 92 -3.59 -20.03 0.50
C GLN A 92 -3.56 -20.03 -1.02
N GLN A 93 -2.41 -19.69 -1.60
CA GLN A 93 -2.12 -19.79 -3.02
C GLN A 93 -2.45 -21.23 -3.46
N THR A 94 -3.66 -21.47 -3.97
CA THR A 94 -3.99 -22.73 -4.64
C THR A 94 -3.25 -22.69 -5.97
N SER A 95 -1.98 -23.08 -5.94
CA SER A 95 -1.19 -23.42 -7.12
C SER A 95 -1.89 -24.58 -7.82
N LEU A 96 -2.51 -24.32 -8.97
CA LEU A 96 -2.85 -25.34 -9.97
C LEU A 96 -1.70 -25.47 -10.96
#